data_AF-A0A2V9LGR2-F1
#
_entry.id   AF-A0A2V9LGR2-F1
#
_cell.length_a   1.000
_cell.length_b   1.000
_cell.length_c   1.000
_cell.angle_alpha   90.00
_cell.angle_beta   90.00
_cell.angle_gamma   90.00
#
_symmetry.space_group_name_H-M   'P 1'
#
loop_
_entity.id
_entity.type
_entity.pdbx_description
1 polymer ?
#
loop_
_entity_poly.entity_id
_entity_poly.type
_entity_poly.pdbx_seq_one_letter_code
_entity_poly.pdbx_strand_id
1 'polypeptide(L)'
;MKSIVGTVLLLGGLVGCLGQPLFAQACQDDEEMSKTTLKDITDLVGTVKKESLGDFERAYHQKSYLSKAGFCLSVIGGLVGCLDKAAQDATATKEQVDAYKAKRESYAKLKDKIEQSRNAVKAAEQKDAKALIEKAALSN
;
A
#
# COMPACT_ATOMS: atom_id res chain seq x y z
N MET A 1 20.61 -30.58 -52.29
CA MET A 1 20.56 -30.00 -50.93
C MET A 1 20.71 -28.49 -51.08
N LYS A 2 19.61 -27.75 -51.00
CA LYS A 2 19.56 -26.28 -51.19
C LYS A 2 19.26 -25.66 -49.83
N SER A 3 20.21 -24.92 -49.27
CA SER A 3 20.07 -24.21 -48.00
C SER A 3 19.11 -23.03 -48.15
N ILE A 4 18.05 -23.01 -47.33
CA ILE A 4 17.13 -21.89 -47.19
C ILE A 4 17.70 -21.00 -46.09
N VAL A 5 18.18 -19.82 -46.49
CA VAL A 5 18.59 -18.75 -45.59
C VAL A 5 17.33 -18.16 -44.95
N GLY A 6 17.07 -18.51 -43.70
CA GLY A 6 15.97 -17.97 -42.91
C GLY A 6 16.29 -16.56 -42.44
N THR A 7 15.59 -15.59 -43.00
CA THR A 7 15.58 -14.19 -42.55
C THR A 7 15.11 -14.12 -41.09
N VAL A 8 16.02 -13.79 -40.18
CA VAL A 8 15.68 -13.48 -38.78
C VAL A 8 14.95 -12.14 -38.77
N LEU A 9 13.62 -12.18 -38.63
CA LEU A 9 12.79 -11.03 -38.31
C LEU A 9 13.11 -10.58 -36.87
N LEU A 10 14.00 -9.60 -36.74
CA LEU A 10 14.14 -8.78 -35.54
C LEU A 10 12.91 -7.88 -35.41
N LEU A 11 11.79 -8.45 -34.99
CA LEU A 11 10.70 -7.70 -34.35
C LEU A 11 11.10 -7.43 -32.90
N GLY A 12 12.16 -6.63 -32.74
CA GLY A 12 12.51 -6.02 -31.47
C GLY A 12 11.47 -4.96 -31.16
N GLY A 13 10.47 -5.32 -30.36
CA GLY A 13 9.49 -4.40 -29.79
C GLY A 13 10.18 -3.36 -28.92
N LEU A 14 10.59 -2.25 -29.53
CA LEU A 14 11.00 -1.03 -28.84
C LEU A 14 9.80 -0.06 -28.76
N VAL A 15 8.66 -0.56 -28.28
CA VAL A 15 7.54 0.28 -27.83
C VAL A 15 7.46 0.18 -26.31
N GLY A 16 8.53 0.62 -25.64
CA GLY A 16 8.65 0.54 -24.18
C GLY A 16 9.34 1.73 -23.53
N CYS A 17 9.70 2.77 -24.29
CA CYS A 17 10.34 3.98 -23.77
C CYS A 17 9.51 5.25 -24.02
N LEU A 18 8.19 5.13 -24.15
CA LEU A 18 7.32 6.28 -23.93
C LEU A 18 7.14 6.35 -22.41
N GLY A 19 7.90 7.26 -21.80
CA GLY A 19 7.92 7.43 -20.35
C GLY A 19 6.51 7.39 -19.79
N GLN A 20 6.28 6.52 -18.80
CA GLN A 20 5.07 6.64 -17.99
C GLN A 20 4.97 8.10 -17.55
N PRO A 21 3.79 8.75 -17.70
CA PRO A 21 3.63 10.12 -17.25
C PRO A 21 4.13 10.20 -15.82
N LEU A 22 4.88 11.26 -15.46
CA LEU A 22 5.58 11.37 -14.17
C LEU A 22 4.66 11.04 -12.98
N PHE A 23 3.36 11.32 -13.11
CA PHE A 23 2.33 10.95 -12.14
C PHE A 23 2.12 9.43 -11.99
N ALA A 24 2.15 8.66 -13.08
CA ALA A 24 2.02 7.21 -13.02
C ALA A 24 3.21 6.54 -12.30
N GLN A 25 4.44 7.05 -12.49
CA GLN A 25 5.60 6.55 -11.75
C GLN A 25 5.55 6.93 -10.28
N ALA A 26 5.26 8.21 -9.96
CA ALA A 26 5.16 8.65 -8.58
C ALA A 26 4.08 7.88 -7.78
N CYS A 27 2.91 7.63 -8.40
CA CYS A 27 1.86 6.86 -7.74
C CYS A 27 2.24 5.40 -7.56
N GLN A 28 3.10 4.84 -8.43
CA GLN A 28 3.58 3.47 -8.29
C GLN A 28 4.57 3.35 -7.12
N ASP A 29 5.49 4.30 -6.96
CA ASP A 29 6.43 4.32 -5.84
C ASP A 29 5.69 4.48 -4.49
N ASP A 30 4.70 5.38 -4.44
CA ASP A 30 3.81 5.54 -3.28
C ASP A 30 2.98 4.26 -3.00
N GLU A 31 2.61 3.53 -4.06
CA GLU A 31 1.89 2.26 -3.94
C GLU A 31 2.77 1.17 -3.31
N GLU A 32 4.02 1.06 -3.75
CA GLU A 32 5.00 0.12 -3.19
C GLU A 32 5.33 0.45 -1.73
N MET A 33 5.49 1.74 -1.42
CA MET A 33 5.70 2.19 -0.05
C MET A 33 4.48 1.91 0.84
N SER A 34 3.26 2.10 0.31
CA SER A 34 2.02 1.76 1.01
C SER A 34 1.95 0.27 1.34
N LYS A 35 2.31 -0.60 0.39
CA LYS A 35 2.37 -2.06 0.61
C LYS A 35 3.41 -2.44 1.67
N THR A 36 4.59 -1.83 1.60
CA THR A 36 5.68 -2.09 2.56
C THR A 36 5.27 -1.69 3.98
N THR A 37 4.71 -0.49 4.15
CA THR A 37 4.26 -0.01 5.47
C THR A 37 3.07 -0.81 6.01
N LEU A 38 2.15 -1.25 5.15
CA LEU A 38 1.05 -2.13 5.54
C LEU A 38 1.55 -3.51 6.00
N LYS A 39 2.54 -4.07 5.29
CA LYS A 39 3.20 -5.32 5.68
C LYS A 39 3.83 -5.19 7.07
N ASP A 40 4.55 -4.11 7.32
CA ASP A 40 5.16 -3.80 8.62
C ASP A 40 4.16 -3.83 9.78
N ILE A 41 2.95 -3.29 9.58
CA ILE A 41 1.89 -3.33 10.58
C ILE A 41 1.33 -4.75 10.73
N THR A 42 1.12 -5.45 9.61
CA THR A 42 0.56 -6.80 9.60
C THR A 42 1.49 -7.81 10.27
N ASP A 43 2.80 -7.67 10.06
CA ASP A 43 3.82 -8.48 10.71
C ASP A 43 3.81 -8.24 12.23
N LEU A 44 3.68 -6.97 12.66
CA LEU A 44 3.51 -6.64 14.08
C LEU A 44 2.23 -7.27 14.66
N VAL A 45 1.09 -7.18 13.97
CA VAL A 45 -0.15 -7.87 14.39
C VAL A 45 0.09 -9.38 14.53
N GLY A 46 0.84 -9.97 13.59
CA GLY A 46 1.23 -11.38 13.61
C GLY A 46 2.07 -11.76 14.84
N THR A 47 2.95 -10.87 15.31
CA THR A 47 3.70 -11.03 16.55
C THR A 47 2.80 -10.94 17.77
N VAL A 48 1.98 -9.88 17.85
CA VAL A 48 1.09 -9.61 19.00
C VAL A 48 0.09 -10.75 19.25
N LYS A 49 -0.38 -11.42 18.20
CA LYS A 49 -1.25 -12.59 18.28
C LYS A 49 -0.64 -13.80 18.99
N LYS A 50 0.69 -13.89 19.05
CA LYS A 50 1.42 -15.08 19.53
C LYS A 50 2.01 -14.91 20.92
N GLU A 51 2.03 -13.68 21.44
CA GLU A 51 2.72 -13.34 22.67
C GLU A 51 1.77 -13.14 23.86
N SER A 52 2.33 -13.15 25.06
CA SER A 52 1.60 -12.84 26.30
C SER A 52 1.35 -11.33 26.45
N LEU A 53 0.46 -10.94 27.37
CA LEU A 53 0.28 -9.52 27.71
C LEU A 53 1.58 -8.90 28.27
N GLY A 54 2.34 -9.66 29.07
CA GLY A 54 3.59 -9.16 29.64
C GLY A 54 4.67 -8.91 28.58
N ASP A 55 4.73 -9.72 27.52
CA ASP A 55 5.65 -9.50 26.41
C ASP A 55 5.22 -8.30 25.57
N PHE A 56 3.91 -8.17 25.31
CA PHE A 56 3.31 -7.02 24.63
C PHE A 56 3.68 -5.68 25.28
N GLU A 57 3.53 -5.61 26.60
CA GLU A 57 3.83 -4.42 27.41
C GLU A 57 5.34 -4.14 27.41
N ARG A 58 6.16 -5.16 27.66
CA ARG A 58 7.62 -5.03 27.73
C ARG A 58 8.24 -4.57 26.41
N ALA A 59 7.68 -5.03 25.30
CA ALA A 59 8.12 -4.66 23.95
C ALA A 59 7.50 -3.35 23.44
N TYR A 60 6.65 -2.69 24.23
CA TYR A 60 5.96 -1.44 23.88
C TYR A 60 5.18 -1.56 22.56
N HIS A 61 4.50 -2.69 22.34
CA HIS A 61 3.84 -2.97 21.07
C HIS A 61 2.66 -2.05 20.77
N GLN A 62 1.95 -1.55 21.78
CA GLN A 62 0.94 -0.49 21.58
C GLN A 62 1.57 0.76 20.91
N LYS A 63 2.69 1.26 21.45
CA LYS A 63 3.37 2.45 20.90
C LYS A 63 3.91 2.19 19.50
N SER A 64 4.49 1.00 19.29
CA SER A 64 5.00 0.56 17.99
C SER A 64 3.88 0.52 16.93
N TYR A 65 2.73 -0.02 17.29
CA TYR A 65 1.55 -0.06 16.44
C TYR A 65 1.09 1.35 16.07
N LEU A 66 0.93 2.24 17.06
CA LEU A 66 0.50 3.63 16.81
C LEU A 66 1.43 4.41 15.90
N SER A 67 2.74 4.19 16.03
CA SER A 67 3.78 4.79 15.18
C SER A 67 3.70 4.25 13.76
N LYS A 68 3.73 2.92 13.58
CA LYS A 68 3.66 2.29 12.25
C LYS A 68 2.36 2.61 11.53
N ALA A 69 1.22 2.55 12.22
CA ALA A 69 -0.07 2.94 11.66
C ALA A 69 -0.10 4.42 11.28
N GLY A 70 0.48 5.31 12.09
CA GLY A 70 0.61 6.72 11.75
C GLY A 70 1.44 6.97 10.49
N PHE A 71 2.57 6.28 10.35
CA PHE A 71 3.40 6.35 9.15
C PHE A 71 2.67 5.82 7.91
N CYS A 72 2.03 4.65 8.01
CA CYS A 72 1.26 4.07 6.92
C CYS A 72 0.10 4.97 6.48
N LEU A 73 -0.60 5.65 7.41
CA LEU A 73 -1.62 6.65 7.07
C LEU A 73 -1.06 7.81 6.27
N SER A 74 0.15 8.28 6.57
CA SER A 74 0.81 9.34 5.82
C SER A 74 1.11 8.90 4.38
N VAL A 75 1.66 7.70 4.22
CA VAL A 75 2.02 7.14 2.90
C VAL A 75 0.77 6.87 2.05
N ILE A 76 -0.24 6.19 2.62
CA ILE A 76 -1.51 5.95 1.92
C ILE A 76 -2.23 7.27 1.60
N GLY A 77 -2.14 8.27 2.48
CA GLY A 77 -2.66 9.61 2.22
C GLY A 77 -2.00 10.26 1.00
N GLY A 78 -0.68 10.13 0.87
CA GLY A 78 0.08 10.54 -0.30
C GLY A 78 -0.38 9.83 -1.57
N LEU A 79 -0.48 8.50 -1.52
CA LEU A 79 -0.95 7.67 -2.63
C LEU A 79 -2.36 8.04 -3.10
N VAL A 80 -3.31 8.21 -2.16
CA VAL A 80 -4.69 8.63 -2.49
C VAL A 80 -4.68 9.98 -3.21
N GLY A 81 -3.87 10.93 -2.74
CA GLY A 81 -3.69 12.22 -3.41
C GLY A 81 -3.00 12.13 -4.77
N CYS A 82 -2.03 11.23 -4.92
CA CYS A 82 -1.37 10.98 -6.20
C CYS A 82 -2.36 10.41 -7.23
N LEU A 83 -3.12 9.38 -6.84
CA LEU A 83 -4.11 8.74 -7.71
C LEU A 83 -5.24 9.70 -8.11
N ASP A 84 -5.64 10.60 -7.20
CA ASP A 84 -6.62 11.65 -7.50
C ASP A 84 -6.11 12.62 -8.58
N LYS A 85 -4.84 13.04 -8.50
CA LYS A 85 -4.18 13.86 -9.53
C LYS A 85 -4.01 13.10 -10.85
N ALA A 86 -3.61 11.83 -10.79
CA ALA A 86 -3.46 10.99 -11.97
C ALA A 86 -4.79 10.77 -12.70
N ALA A 87 -5.91 10.68 -11.96
CA ALA A 87 -7.25 10.59 -12.55
C ALA A 87 -7.75 11.89 -13.20
N GLN A 88 -7.07 13.02 -12.94
CA GLN A 88 -7.36 14.33 -13.52
C GLN A 88 -6.37 14.71 -14.65
N ASP A 89 -5.38 13.86 -14.91
CA ASP A 89 -4.39 14.09 -15.96
C ASP A 89 -5.07 14.02 -17.34
N ALA A 90 -5.08 15.14 -18.06
CA ALA A 90 -5.66 15.23 -19.40
C ALA A 90 -4.94 14.38 -20.45
N THR A 91 -3.73 13.89 -20.13
CA THR A 91 -2.95 13.00 -21.00
C THR A 91 -3.23 11.51 -20.75
N ALA A 92 -3.93 11.17 -19.67
CA ALA A 92 -4.31 9.80 -19.36
C ALA A 92 -5.45 9.32 -20.25
N THR A 93 -5.42 8.05 -20.66
CA THR A 93 -6.55 7.44 -21.36
C THR A 93 -7.72 7.23 -20.40
N LYS A 94 -8.93 7.03 -20.94
CA LYS A 94 -10.12 6.74 -20.12
C LYS A 94 -9.91 5.50 -19.24
N GLU A 95 -9.31 4.46 -19.78
CA GLU A 95 -9.02 3.22 -19.06
C GLU A 95 -8.04 3.45 -17.90
N GLN A 96 -7.03 4.31 -18.09
CA GLN A 96 -6.09 4.68 -17.03
C GLN A 96 -6.80 5.48 -15.93
N VAL A 97 -7.62 6.46 -16.31
CA VAL A 97 -8.43 7.26 -15.37
C VAL A 97 -9.35 6.37 -14.52
N ASP A 98 -10.04 5.42 -15.15
CA ASP A 98 -10.93 4.50 -14.44
C ASP A 98 -10.14 3.59 -13.48
N ALA A 99 -8.96 3.11 -13.89
CA ALA A 99 -8.07 2.35 -13.03
C ALA A 99 -7.55 3.17 -11.83
N TYR A 100 -7.17 4.44 -12.05
CA TYR A 100 -6.73 5.33 -10.96
C TYR A 100 -7.85 5.60 -9.96
N LYS A 101 -9.08 5.84 -10.43
CA LYS A 101 -10.25 6.02 -9.55
C LYS A 101 -10.52 4.77 -8.70
N ALA A 102 -10.52 3.59 -9.33
CA ALA A 102 -10.73 2.33 -8.61
C ALA A 102 -9.66 2.10 -7.53
N LYS A 103 -8.37 2.31 -7.86
CA LYS A 103 -7.28 2.24 -6.87
C LYS A 103 -7.45 3.26 -5.76
N ARG A 104 -7.79 4.50 -6.10
CA ARG A 104 -7.99 5.60 -5.14
C ARG A 104 -9.07 5.25 -4.13
N GLU A 105 -10.21 4.72 -4.59
CA GLU A 105 -11.29 4.27 -3.71
C GLU A 105 -10.87 3.12 -2.79
N SER A 106 -10.14 2.13 -3.33
CA SER A 106 -9.60 1.02 -2.55
C SER A 106 -8.67 1.50 -1.44
N TYR A 107 -7.67 2.32 -1.77
CA TYR A 107 -6.74 2.87 -0.78
C TYR A 107 -7.38 3.85 0.19
N ALA A 108 -8.41 4.60 -0.22
CA ALA A 108 -9.18 5.45 0.69
C ALA A 108 -9.90 4.59 1.76
N LYS A 109 -10.54 3.49 1.36
CA LYS A 109 -11.16 2.55 2.31
C LYS A 109 -10.14 1.92 3.25
N LEU A 110 -8.97 1.55 2.75
CA LEU A 110 -7.88 1.03 3.59
C LEU A 110 -7.39 2.08 4.60
N LYS A 111 -7.22 3.33 4.16
CA LYS A 111 -6.86 4.46 5.03
C LYS A 111 -7.85 4.60 6.18
N ASP A 112 -9.14 4.61 5.89
CA ASP A 112 -10.20 4.74 6.90
C ASP A 112 -10.16 3.59 7.92
N LYS A 113 -9.94 2.35 7.47
CA LYS A 113 -9.79 1.18 8.35
C LYS A 113 -8.58 1.33 9.28
N ILE A 114 -7.43 1.74 8.75
CA ILE A 114 -6.21 1.95 9.56
C ILE A 114 -6.42 3.09 10.56
N GLU A 115 -7.07 4.17 10.15
CA GLU A 115 -7.36 5.31 11.02
C GLU A 115 -8.29 4.92 12.17
N GLN A 116 -9.38 4.21 11.89
CA GLN A 116 -10.31 3.70 12.90
C GLN A 116 -9.58 2.77 13.88
N SER A 117 -8.80 1.82 13.37
CA SER A 117 -8.05 0.87 14.19
C SER A 117 -7.01 1.57 15.07
N ARG A 118 -6.23 2.50 14.51
CA ARG A 118 -5.26 3.32 15.23
C ARG A 118 -5.92 4.15 16.34
N ASN A 119 -7.05 4.79 16.05
CA ASN A 119 -7.75 5.63 17.02
C ASN A 119 -8.32 4.78 18.17
N ALA A 120 -8.86 3.60 17.88
CA ALA A 120 -9.30 2.65 18.91
C ALA A 120 -8.13 2.21 19.80
N VAL A 121 -6.99 1.82 19.23
CA VAL A 121 -5.79 1.42 19.97
C VAL A 121 -5.19 2.58 20.79
N LYS A 122 -5.27 3.81 20.28
CA LYS A 122 -4.77 5.01 20.97
C LYS A 122 -5.57 5.33 22.23
N ALA A 123 -6.87 5.05 22.21
CA ALA A 123 -7.77 5.32 23.32
C ALA A 123 -7.84 4.20 24.37
N ALA A 124 -7.17 3.07 24.11
CA ALA A 124 -7.27 1.86 24.92
C ALA A 124 -6.10 1.74 25.93
N GLU A 125 -6.40 1.13 27.07
CA GLU A 125 -5.38 0.63 28.01
C GLU A 125 -4.66 -0.60 27.43
N GLN A 126 -3.49 -0.97 27.96
CA GLN A 126 -2.60 -1.99 27.37
C GLN A 126 -3.30 -3.30 27.00
N LYS A 127 -4.10 -3.86 27.93
CA LYS A 127 -4.83 -5.11 27.71
C LYS A 127 -5.82 -5.01 26.54
N ASP A 128 -6.57 -3.92 26.48
CA ASP A 128 -7.57 -3.71 25.44
C ASP A 128 -6.91 -3.35 24.11
N ALA A 129 -5.81 -2.59 24.15
CA ALA A 129 -4.98 -2.30 22.99
C ALA A 129 -4.44 -3.58 22.34
N LYS A 130 -3.93 -4.53 23.14
CA LYS A 130 -3.50 -5.85 22.64
C LYS A 130 -4.65 -6.56 21.93
N ALA A 131 -5.80 -6.67 22.57
CA ALA A 131 -6.97 -7.35 22.00
C ALA A 131 -7.49 -6.67 20.71
N LEU A 132 -7.39 -5.34 20.62
CA LEU A 132 -7.74 -4.58 19.42
C LEU A 132 -6.74 -4.83 18.28
N ILE A 133 -5.43 -4.85 18.59
CA ILE A 133 -4.37 -5.12 17.60
C ILE A 133 -4.49 -6.54 17.06
N GLU A 134 -4.77 -7.54 17.90
CA GLU A 134 -5.00 -8.92 17.47
C GLU A 134 -6.16 -9.06 16.47
N LYS A 135 -7.17 -8.20 16.61
CA LYS A 135 -8.36 -8.19 15.73
C LYS A 135 -8.21 -7.26 14.53
N ALA A 136 -7.11 -6.53 14.41
CA ALA A 136 -6.91 -5.59 13.31
C ALA A 136 -6.86 -6.33 11.97
N ALA A 137 -7.89 -6.15 11.15
CA ALA A 137 -7.99 -6.68 9.80
C ALA A 137 -7.58 -5.61 8.78
N LEU A 138 -6.26 -5.49 8.59
CA LEU A 138 -5.65 -4.47 7.73
C LEU A 138 -5.22 -5.09 6.41
N SER A 139 -6.17 -5.30 5.52
CA SER A 139 -5.91 -5.73 4.15
C SER A 139 -6.75 -4.93 3.17
N ASN A 140 -6.21 -4.77 1.97
CA ASN A 140 -6.92 -4.23 0.81
C ASN A 140 -7.69 -5.36 0.11
#